data_AF-A0A2G9TN25-F1
#
_entry.id   AF-A0A2G9TN25-F1
#
_cell.length_a   1.000
_cell.length_b   1.000
_cell.length_c   1.000
_cell.angle_alpha   90.00
_cell.angle_beta   90.00
_cell.angle_gamma   90.00
#
_symmetry.space_group_name_H-M   'P 1'
#
loop_
_entity.id
_entity.type
_entity.pdbx_description
1 polymer ?
#
loop_
_entity_poly.entity_id
_entity_poly.type
_entity_poly.pdbx_seq_one_letter_code
_entity_poly.pdbx_strand_id
1 'polypeptide(L)'
;LSLTEQLCKDGHQVTITVRNQEKADSTRQLLEEKQISADIVQIDFSVWSSVIDGVNEIVQSKSIFDIVIFNAGTMFPDESSTVDGVETCFQ
;
A
#
# COMPACT_ATOMS: atom_id res chain seq x y z
N LEU A 1 -2.89 5.89 -7.36
CA LEU A 1 -4.11 6.63 -6.98
C LEU A 1 -5.20 6.61 -8.05
N SER A 2 -4.91 6.66 -9.36
CA SER A 2 -5.94 6.62 -10.41
C SER A 2 -6.91 5.42 -10.29
N LEU A 3 -6.38 4.22 -10.01
CA LEU A 3 -7.20 3.03 -9.78
C LEU A 3 -8.09 3.17 -8.53
N THR A 4 -7.52 3.63 -7.40
CA THR A 4 -8.29 3.90 -6.18
C THR A 4 -9.41 4.89 -6.45
N GLU A 5 -9.11 5.99 -7.14
CA GLU A 5 -10.09 7.02 -7.49
C GLU A 5 -11.25 6.42 -8.29
N GLN A 6 -10.96 5.58 -9.29
CA GLN A 6 -11.99 4.92 -10.08
C GLN A 6 -12.85 3.99 -9.21
N LEU A 7 -12.23 3.10 -8.43
CA LEU A 7 -12.94 2.14 -7.58
C LEU A 7 -13.81 2.83 -6.52
N CYS A 8 -13.31 3.89 -5.89
CA CYS A 8 -14.09 4.68 -4.93
C CYS A 8 -15.29 5.38 -5.61
N LYS A 9 -15.11 5.94 -6.81
CA LYS A 9 -16.20 6.56 -7.58
C LYS A 9 -17.26 5.56 -8.01
N ASP A 10 -16.86 4.31 -8.26
CA ASP A 10 -17.77 3.21 -8.57
C ASP A 10 -18.48 2.64 -7.32
N GLY A 11 -18.20 3.21 -6.14
CA GLY A 11 -18.89 2.89 -4.88
C GLY A 11 -18.23 1.79 -4.05
N HIS A 12 -17.01 1.37 -4.39
CA HIS A 12 -16.27 0.37 -3.64
C HIS A 12 -15.53 0.98 -2.44
N GLN A 13 -15.41 0.20 -1.37
CA GLN A 13 -14.49 0.52 -0.26
C GLN A 13 -13.08 0.11 -0.67
N VAL A 14 -12.13 1.03 -0.53
CA VAL A 14 -10.75 0.82 -0.98
C VAL A 14 -9.80 1.08 0.16
N THR A 15 -8.88 0.15 0.38
CA THR A 15 -7.70 0.32 1.23
C THR A 15 -6.47 0.36 0.34
N ILE A 16 -5.58 1.34 0.57
CA ILE A 16 -4.33 1.50 -0.15
C ILE A 16 -3.17 1.13 0.78
N THR A 17 -2.21 0.35 0.27
CA THR A 17 -0.92 0.13 0.94
C THR A 17 0.08 1.21 0.55
N VAL A 18 0.80 1.77 1.52
CA VAL A 18 1.88 2.74 1.30
C VAL A 18 3.17 2.28 1.98
N ARG A 19 4.32 2.63 1.41
CA ARG A 19 5.62 2.13 1.89
C ARG A 19 6.02 2.67 3.26
N ASN A 20 5.73 3.94 3.53
CA ASN A 20 6.20 4.65 4.72
C ASN A 20 5.25 5.79 5.11
N GLN A 21 5.49 6.40 6.27
CA GLN A 21 4.66 7.47 6.81
C GLN A 21 4.60 8.70 5.89
N GLU A 22 5.71 9.10 5.27
CA GLU A 22 5.74 10.23 4.33
C GLU A 22 4.80 9.98 3.13
N LYS A 23 4.80 8.76 2.59
CA LYS A 23 3.86 8.34 1.55
C LYS A 23 2.43 8.25 2.07
N ALA A 24 2.22 7.87 3.33
CA ALA A 24 0.90 7.89 3.94
C ALA A 24 0.34 9.31 3.98
N ASP A 25 1.12 10.26 4.51
CA ASP A 25 0.69 11.65 4.70
C ASP A 25 0.40 12.35 3.36
N SER A 26 1.32 12.22 2.40
CA SER A 26 1.10 12.78 1.05
C SER A 26 -0.07 12.11 0.31
N THR A 27 -0.32 10.82 0.55
CA THR A 27 -1.48 10.13 -0.01
C THR A 27 -2.78 10.62 0.64
N ARG A 28 -2.82 10.81 1.96
CA ARG A 28 -3.99 11.37 2.66
C ARG A 28 -4.36 12.74 2.13
N GLN A 29 -3.37 13.63 2.02
CA GLN A 29 -3.59 14.97 1.48
C GLN A 29 -4.20 14.91 0.07
N LEU A 30 -3.67 14.06 -0.81
CA LEU A 30 -4.16 13.94 -2.18
C LEU A 30 -5.57 13.32 -2.26
N LEU A 31 -5.91 12.40 -1.35
CA LEU A 31 -7.27 11.86 -1.22
C LEU A 31 -8.25 12.94 -0.76
N GLU A 32 -7.88 13.75 0.23
CA GLU A 32 -8.67 14.88 0.73
C GLU A 32 -8.92 15.93 -0.37
N GLU A 33 -7.88 16.34 -1.09
CA GLU A 33 -7.98 17.28 -2.21
C GLU A 33 -8.92 16.79 -3.32
N LYS A 34 -8.93 15.47 -3.56
CA LYS A 34 -9.80 14.82 -4.55
C LYS A 34 -11.18 14.44 -4.01
N GLN A 35 -11.44 14.67 -2.73
CA GLN A 35 -12.67 14.26 -2.03
C GLN A 35 -12.95 12.75 -2.16
N ILE A 36 -11.90 11.93 -2.10
CA ILE A 36 -11.98 10.47 -2.16
C ILE A 36 -11.82 9.91 -0.75
N SER A 37 -12.70 8.99 -0.37
CA SER A 37 -12.59 8.25 0.89
C SER A 37 -11.95 6.89 0.63
N ALA A 38 -10.75 6.68 1.16
CA ALA A 38 -10.03 5.41 1.13
C ALA A 38 -9.21 5.24 2.41
N ASP A 39 -9.12 4.01 2.89
CA ASP A 39 -8.26 3.66 4.02
C ASP A 39 -6.80 3.53 3.57
N ILE A 40 -5.87 3.70 4.51
CA ILE A 40 -4.44 3.56 4.26
C ILE A 40 -3.85 2.63 5.31
N VAL A 41 -3.09 1.64 4.85
CA VAL A 41 -2.28 0.76 5.68
C VAL A 41 -0.82 0.90 5.25
N GLN A 42 0.11 0.95 6.21
CA GLN A 42 1.53 1.04 5.89
C GLN A 42 2.13 -0.37 5.73
N ILE A 43 2.65 -0.66 4.54
CA ILE A 43 3.38 -1.89 4.23
C ILE A 43 4.55 -1.56 3.31
N ASP A 44 5.78 -1.77 3.78
CA ASP A 44 6.96 -1.80 2.93
C ASP A 44 7.18 -3.22 2.39
N PHE A 45 6.82 -3.45 1.13
CA PHE A 45 7.01 -4.75 0.48
C PHE A 45 8.50 -5.13 0.30
N SER A 46 9.43 -4.19 0.49
CA SER A 46 10.87 -4.46 0.49
C SER A 46 11.44 -4.99 1.80
N VAL A 47 10.59 -5.12 2.83
CA VAL A 47 10.97 -5.53 4.18
C VAL A 47 9.96 -6.56 4.68
N TRP A 48 10.38 -7.82 4.83
CA TRP A 48 9.46 -8.90 5.21
C TRP A 48 8.80 -8.68 6.56
N SER A 49 9.51 -8.14 7.54
CA SER A 49 8.91 -7.82 8.85
C SER A 49 7.80 -6.77 8.72
N SER A 50 7.96 -5.78 7.84
CA SER A 50 6.92 -4.76 7.59
C SER A 50 5.67 -5.38 6.97
N VAL A 51 5.82 -6.38 6.10
CA VAL A 51 4.68 -7.11 5.52
C VAL A 51 3.93 -7.86 6.61
N ILE A 52 4.63 -8.58 7.49
CA ILE A 52 4.01 -9.31 8.60
C ILE A 52 3.29 -8.35 9.55
N ASP A 53 3.92 -7.24 9.91
CA ASP A 53 3.33 -6.25 10.81
C ASP A 53 2.06 -5.63 10.22
N GLY A 54 2.07 -5.22 8.95
CA GLY A 54 0.90 -4.65 8.30
C GLY A 54 -0.24 -5.67 8.09
N VAL A 55 0.08 -6.94 7.82
CA VAL A 55 -0.94 -8.01 7.78
C VAL A 55 -1.52 -8.25 9.16
N ASN A 56 -0.71 -8.23 10.22
CA ASN A 56 -1.22 -8.36 11.59
C ASN A 56 -2.16 -7.21 11.96
N GLU A 57 -1.86 -5.97 11.54
CA GLU A 57 -2.76 -4.82 11.72
C GLU A 57 -4.11 -5.04 11.01
N ILE A 58 -4.08 -5.48 9.75
CA ILE A 58 -5.27 -5.81 8.96
C ILE A 58 -6.12 -6.90 9.63
N VAL A 59 -5.49 -7.93 10.17
CA VAL A 59 -6.20 -9.03 10.86
C VAL A 59 -6.81 -8.52 12.16
N GLN A 60 -6.09 -7.68 12.91
CA GLN A 60 -6.57 -7.09 14.16
C GLN A 60 -7.75 -6.12 13.95
N SER A 61 -7.74 -5.36 12.84
CA SER A 61 -8.86 -4.49 12.46
C SER A 61 -10.08 -5.28 11.98
N LYS A 62 -9.95 -6.60 11.79
CA LYS A 62 -10.98 -7.49 11.22
C LYS A 62 -11.43 -7.03 9.84
N SER A 63 -10.52 -6.42 9.07
CA SER A 63 -10.80 -6.01 7.71
C SER A 63 -10.98 -7.24 6.82
N ILE A 64 -11.99 -7.21 5.96
CA ILE A 64 -12.30 -8.27 4.99
C ILE A 64 -12.20 -7.67 3.60
N PHE A 65 -11.51 -8.38 2.69
CA PHE A 65 -11.31 -7.93 1.31
C PHE A 65 -11.90 -8.95 0.35
N ASP A 66 -12.75 -8.49 -0.57
CA ASP A 66 -13.26 -9.30 -1.68
C ASP A 66 -12.20 -9.47 -2.78
N ILE A 67 -11.35 -8.46 -2.96
CA ILE A 67 -10.33 -8.38 -4.01
C ILE A 67 -9.05 -7.83 -3.41
N VAL A 68 -7.92 -8.45 -3.76
CA VAL A 68 -6.57 -7.95 -3.48
C VAL A 68 -5.88 -7.67 -4.82
N ILE A 69 -5.36 -6.46 -4.99
CA ILE A 69 -4.70 -6.03 -6.23
C ILE A 69 -3.22 -5.79 -5.96
N PHE A 70 -2.36 -6.64 -6.52
CA PHE A 70 -0.91 -6.45 -6.50
C PHE A 70 -0.49 -5.46 -7.59
N ASN A 71 -0.51 -4.17 -7.26
CA ASN A 71 -0.13 -3.09 -8.18
C ASN A 71 1.24 -2.45 -7.85
N ALA A 72 1.77 -2.69 -6.65
CA ALA A 72 3.07 -2.15 -6.28
C ALA A 72 4.17 -2.79 -7.14
N GLY A 73 5.06 -1.96 -7.67
CA GLY A 73 6.21 -2.40 -8.45
C GLY A 73 7.31 -1.34 -8.35
N THR A 74 8.56 -1.78 -8.43
CA THR A 74 9.73 -0.91 -8.39
C THR A 74 10.57 -1.09 -9.66
N MET A 75 11.17 -0.01 -10.14
CA MET A 75 12.05 -0.01 -11.30
C MET A 75 13.26 0.87 -10.96
N PHE A 76 14.46 0.38 -11.27
CA PHE A 76 15.73 1.05 -10.98
C PHE A 76 15.88 1.45 -9.50
N PRO A 77 15.86 0.48 -8.57
CA PRO A 77 16.05 0.78 -7.16
C PRO A 77 17.48 1.27 -6.89
N ASP A 78 17.63 2.17 -5.93
CA ASP A 78 18.95 2.63 -5.47
C ASP A 78 19.77 1.47 -4.90
N GLU A 79 19.09 0.53 -4.24
CA GLU A 79 19.66 -0.68 -3.67
C GLU A 79 19.29 -1.91 -4.51
N SER A 80 20.29 -2.69 -4.89
CA SER A 80 20.10 -3.93 -5.67
C SER A 80 19.60 -5.10 -4.84
N SER A 81 19.60 -4.98 -3.51
CA SER A 81 19.07 -6.00 -2.60
C SER A 81 18.27 -5.41 -1.46
N THR A 82 17.26 -6.14 -1.04
CA THR A 82 16.44 -5.85 0.14
C THR A 82 17.23 -6.07 1.42
N VAL A 83 16.69 -5.61 2.55
CA VAL A 83 17.26 -5.91 3.88
C VAL A 83 17.28 -7.40 4.19
N ASP A 84 16.42 -8.17 3.52
CA ASP A 84 16.30 -9.63 3.64
C ASP A 84 17.21 -10.38 2.65
N GLY A 85 18.02 -9.66 1.85
CA GLY A 85 19.02 -10.25 0.95
C GLY A 85 18.46 -10.75 -0.38
N VAL A 86 17.26 -10.30 -0.79
CA VAL A 86 16.63 -10.64 -2.07
C VAL A 86 16.87 -9.53 -3.08
N GLU A 87 16.96 -9.85 -4.37
CA GLU A 87 17.05 -8.82 -5.41
C GLU A 87 15.78 -7.95 -5.44
N THR A 88 15.97 -6.63 -5.40
CA THR A 88 14.90 -5.66 -5.10
C THR A 88 13.78 -5.61 -6.16
N CYS A 89 14.07 -5.92 -7.43
CA CYS A 89 13.07 -5.98 -8.49
C CYS A 89 12.38 -7.35 -8.62
N PHE A 90 12.96 -8.42 -8.08
CA PHE A 90 12.44 -9.78 -8.17
C PHE A 90 11.48 -10.18 -7.05
N GLN A 91 11.67 -9.60 -5.86
CA GLN A 91 10.94 -9.94 -4.63
C GLN A 91 9.41 -10.01 -4.78
#